data_AF-A0A2V1D8X4-F1
#
_entry.id   AF-A0A2V1D8X4-F1
#
_cell.length_a   1.000
_cell.length_b   1.000
_cell.length_c   1.000
_cell.angle_alpha   90.00
_cell.angle_beta   90.00
_cell.angle_gamma   90.00
#
_symmetry.space_group_name_H-M   'P 1'
#
loop_
_entity.id
_entity.type
_entity.pdbx_description
1 polymer ?
#
loop_
_entity_poly.entity_id
_entity_poly.type
_entity_poly.pdbx_seq_one_letter_code
_entity_poly.pdbx_strand_id
1 'polypeptide(L)' 'MHLQVKYGLITLINQDADLCETIGKADLTCPLEKGEMSLTKDVDLPQQIPPGTYTVLADVFDQDGKKITCLTSKITFHR' A
#
# COMPACT_ATOMS: atom_id res chain seq x y z
N MET A 1 1.89 9.55 -0.04
CA MET A 1 2.33 8.15 0.16
C MET A 1 3.25 7.78 -0.99
N HIS A 2 4.42 7.23 -0.69
CA HIS A 2 5.32 6.68 -1.70
C HIS A 2 5.08 5.17 -1.86
N LEU A 3 4.61 4.75 -3.03
CA LEU A 3 4.28 3.36 -3.33
C LEU A 3 5.30 2.76 -4.31
N GLN A 4 5.94 1.68 -3.89
CA GLN A 4 6.84 0.89 -4.70
C GLN A 4 6.39 -0.58 -4.75
N VAL A 5 6.31 -1.13 -5.96
CA VAL A 5 6.03 -2.55 -6.20
C VAL A 5 7.12 -3.13 -7.08
N LYS A 6 7.78 -4.18 -6.60
CA LYS A 6 8.80 -4.93 -7.33
C LYS A 6 8.31 -6.34 -7.66
N TYR A 7 8.66 -6.83 -8.83
CA TYR A 7 8.50 -8.21 -9.25
C TYR A 7 9.88 -8.83 -9.43
N GLY A 8 10.30 -9.67 -8.48
CA GLY A 8 11.70 -10.09 -8.39
C GLY A 8 12.65 -8.88 -8.27
N LEU A 9 13.48 -8.66 -9.30
CA LEU A 9 14.49 -7.58 -9.34
C LEU A 9 14.02 -6.32 -10.08
N ILE A 10 12.90 -6.39 -10.82
CA ILE A 10 12.37 -5.27 -11.60
C ILE A 10 11.32 -4.50 -10.81
N THR A 11 11.32 -3.18 -10.95
CA THR A 11 10.32 -2.29 -10.33
C THR A 11 9.17 -2.08 -11.30
N LEU A 12 7.96 -2.48 -10.91
CA LEU A 12 6.74 -2.32 -11.70
C LEU A 12 6.07 -0.98 -11.42
N ILE A 13 6.01 -0.58 -10.15
CA ILE A 13 5.38 0.67 -9.71
C ILE A 13 6.37 1.40 -8.81
N ASN A 14 6.54 2.69 -9.04
CA ASN A 14 7.33 3.58 -8.19
C ASN A 14 6.78 5.00 -8.33
N GLN A 15 5.80 5.35 -7.50
CA GLN A 15 5.08 6.61 -7.64
C GLN A 15 4.61 7.14 -6.29
N ASP A 16 4.42 8.45 -6.23
CA ASP A 16 3.74 9.09 -5.11
C ASP A 16 2.23 9.14 -5.40
N ALA A 17 1.44 8.75 -4.41
CA ALA A 17 -0.01 8.80 -4.43
C ALA A 17 -0.51 9.51 -3.17
N ASP A 18 -1.61 10.23 -3.29
CA ASP A 18 -2.27 10.80 -2.12
C ASP A 18 -2.97 9.68 -1.34
N LEU A 19 -2.60 9.50 -0.06
CA LEU A 19 -3.26 8.49 0.76
C LEU A 19 -4.74 8.83 0.91
N CYS A 20 -5.13 10.08 1.17
CA CYS A 20 -6.50 10.46 1.43
C CYS A 20 -7.43 10.26 0.23
N GLU A 21 -6.92 10.44 -1.00
CA GLU A 21 -7.67 10.06 -2.21
C GLU A 21 -7.87 8.55 -2.31
N THR A 22 -6.91 7.77 -1.82
CA THR A 22 -6.91 6.30 -1.93
C THR A 22 -7.63 5.61 -0.77
N ILE A 23 -7.68 6.26 0.41
CA ILE A 23 -8.15 5.69 1.68
C ILE A 23 -9.67 5.61 1.78
N GLY A 24 -10.40 6.37 0.95
CA GLY A 24 -11.85 6.24 0.83
C GLY A 24 -12.27 4.85 0.34
N LYS A 25 -11.36 4.11 -0.32
CA LYS A 25 -11.59 2.69 -0.61
C LYS A 25 -11.51 1.86 0.66
N ALA A 26 -10.73 2.25 1.66
CA ALA A 26 -10.42 1.50 2.87
C ALA A 26 -11.34 1.79 4.07
N ASP A 27 -12.54 2.33 3.83
CA ASP A 27 -13.51 2.71 4.87
C ASP A 27 -12.97 3.68 5.93
N LEU A 28 -11.89 4.40 5.59
CA LEU A 28 -11.34 5.45 6.42
C LEU A 28 -11.72 6.81 5.85
N THR A 29 -12.10 7.73 6.74
CA THR A 29 -12.36 9.12 6.39
C THR A 29 -11.15 9.98 6.76
N CYS A 30 -10.66 10.76 5.79
CA CYS A 30 -9.71 11.82 6.06
C CYS A 30 -10.43 13.09 6.57
N PRO A 31 -9.78 13.89 7.45
CA PRO A 31 -8.47 13.66 8.04
C PRO A 31 -8.49 12.53 9.08
N LEU A 32 -7.44 11.70 9.08
CA LEU A 32 -7.30 10.61 10.05
C LEU A 32 -7.09 11.18 11.45
N GLU A 33 -7.93 10.77 12.39
CA GLU A 33 -7.79 11.18 13.79
C GLU A 33 -6.57 10.51 14.43
N LYS A 34 -5.95 11.22 15.37
CA LYS A 34 -4.84 10.67 16.16
C LYS A 34 -5.40 9.68 17.18
N GLY A 35 -4.86 8.47 17.21
CA GLY A 35 -5.26 7.44 18.15
C GLY A 35 -4.99 6.04 17.63
N GLU A 36 -5.31 5.03 18.43
CA GLU A 36 -5.30 3.65 17.96
C GLU A 36 -6.47 3.42 16.99
N MET A 37 -6.15 2.82 15.83
CA MET A 37 -7.13 2.47 14.81
C MET A 37 -6.88 1.04 14.36
N SER A 38 -7.95 0.29 14.15
CA SER A 38 -7.91 -1.04 13.56
C SER A 38 -8.55 -0.99 12.19
N LEU A 39 -7.81 -1.37 11.16
CA LEU A 39 -8.26 -1.42 9.77
C LEU A 39 -8.27 -2.87 9.30
N THR A 40 -9.46 -3.38 8.98
CA THR A 40 -9.63 -4.68 8.32
C THR A 40 -10.30 -4.43 6.99
N LYS A 41 -9.66 -4.85 5.89
CA LYS A 41 -10.25 -4.75 4.57
C LYS A 41 -9.94 -5.95 3.70
N ASP A 42 -11.01 -6.53 3.16
CA ASP A 42 -10.93 -7.55 2.14
C ASP A 42 -10.72 -6.92 0.76
N VAL A 43 -9.78 -7.49 0.01
CA VAL A 43 -9.47 -7.07 -1.37
C VAL A 43 -9.34 -8.31 -2.22
N ASP A 44 -10.14 -8.38 -3.27
CA ASP A 44 -10.03 -9.43 -4.28
C ASP A 44 -8.86 -9.14 -5.21
N LEU A 45 -7.96 -10.12 -5.33
CA LEU A 45 -6.83 -10.06 -6.25
C LEU A 45 -7.19 -10.78 -7.56
N PRO A 46 -6.98 -10.14 -8.73
CA PRO A 46 -7.31 -10.76 -10.02
C PRO A 46 -6.46 -12.00 -10.29
N GLN A 47 -7.07 -13.03 -10.89
CA GLN A 47 -6.41 -14.31 -11.22
C GLN A 47 -5.30 -14.20 -12.29
N GLN A 48 -5.21 -13.04 -12.95
CA GLN A 48 -4.34 -12.74 -14.07
C GLN A 48 -2.96 -12.28 -13.61
N ILE A 49 -2.75 -12.11 -12.29
CA ILE A 49 -1.46 -11.77 -11.69
C ILE A 49 -0.45 -12.89 -12.04
N PRO A 50 0.64 -12.56 -12.76
CA PRO A 50 1.65 -13.55 -13.11
C PRO A 50 2.29 -14.20 -11.88
N PRO A 51 2.65 -15.50 -11.94
CA PRO A 51 3.31 -16.17 -10.84
C PRO A 51 4.67 -15.53 -10.54
N GLY A 52 5.08 -15.59 -9.27
CA GLY A 52 6.35 -15.09 -8.78
C GLY A 52 6.20 -14.20 -7.55
N THR A 53 7.30 -13.57 -7.17
CA THR A 53 7.41 -12.83 -5.91
C THR A 53 7.27 -11.34 -6.14
N TYR A 54 6.29 -10.76 -5.47
CA TYR A 54 6.04 -9.33 -5.44
C TYR A 54 6.45 -8.77 -4.08
N THR A 55 7.20 -7.68 -4.10
CA THR A 55 7.55 -6.93 -2.89
C THR A 55 6.88 -5.56 -2.98
N VAL A 56 5.99 -5.28 -2.04
CA VAL A 56 5.27 -4.02 -1.92
C VAL A 56 5.88 -3.24 -0.76
N LEU A 57 6.21 -1.98 -1.02
CA LEU A 57 6.64 -1.02 -0.02
C LEU A 57 5.76 0.23 -0.16
N ALA A 58 5.09 0.61 0.93
CA ALA A 58 4.26 1.79 0.98
C ALA A 58 4.66 2.63 2.19
N ASP A 59 5.27 3.78 1.93
CA ASP A 59 5.63 4.77 2.95
C ASP A 59 4.57 5.87 2.97
N VAL A 60 3.98 6.08 4.15
CA VAL A 60 2.95 7.09 4.37
C VAL A 60 3.54 8.24 5.17
N PHE A 61 3.32 9.46 4.68
CA PHE A 61 3.76 10.70 5.31
C PHE A 61 2.56 11.59 5.57
N ASP A 62 2.63 12.42 6.62
CA ASP A 62 1.69 13.50 6.85
C ASP A 62 2.04 14.74 5.99
N GLN A 63 1.21 15.78 6.10
CA GLN A 63 1.38 17.05 5.41
C GLN A 63 2.69 17.79 5.76
N ASP A 64 3.28 17.49 6.91
CA ASP A 64 4.55 18.07 7.37
C ASP A 64 5.76 17.23 6.91
N GLY A 65 5.52 16.19 6.10
CA GLY A 65 6.54 15.27 5.60
C GLY A 65 7.01 14.25 6.65
N LYS A 66 6.34 14.16 7.81
CA LYS A 66 6.70 13.21 8.85
C LYS A 66 6.10 11.85 8.52
N LYS A 67 6.94 10.81 8.62
CA LYS A 67 6.54 9.43 8.36
C LYS A 67 5.53 8.95 9.40
N ILE A 68 4.32 8.62 8.96
CA ILE A 68 3.23 8.07 9.79
C ILE A 68 3.44 6.56 9.96
N THR A 69 3.60 5.85 8.84
CA THR A 69 3.75 4.39 8.82
C THR A 69 4.53 3.92 7.59
N CYS A 70 5.04 2.69 7.67
CA CYS A 70 5.66 1.95 6.58
C CYS A 70 5.00 0.57 6.51
N LEU A 71 4.45 0.23 5.36
CA LEU A 71 3.93 -1.11 5.09
C LEU A 71 4.85 -1.80 4.11
N THR A 72 5.45 -2.89 4.54
CA THR A 72 6.27 -3.75 3.68
C THR A 72 5.63 -5.12 3.64
N SER A 73 5.35 -5.64 2.45
CA SER A 73 4.81 -6.98 2.26
C SER A 73 5.52 -7.70 1.13
N LYS A 74 5.76 -8.98 1.33
CA LYS A 74 6.33 -9.88 0.33
C LYS A 74 5.34 -11.00 0.08
N ILE A 75 4.81 -11.04 -1.14
CA ILE A 75 3.77 -11.97 -1.55
C ILE A 75 4.34 -12.84 -2.65
N THR A 76 4.10 -14.15 -2.59
CA THR A 76 4.48 -15.06 -3.67
C THR A 76 3.22 -15.72 -4.22
N PHE A 77 2.98 -15.52 -5.51
CA PHE A 77 1.91 -16.21 -6.22
C PHE A 77 2.49 -17.50 -6.80
N HIS A 78 2.12 -18.62 -6.18
CA HIS A 78 2.38 -19.96 -6.69
C HIS A 78 1.20 -20.37 -7.56
N ARG A 79 1.48 -20.92 -8.73
CA ARG A 79 0.45 -21.46 -9.63
C ARG A 79 0.33 -22.95 -9.44
#